data_AF-A0A653W4K0-F1
#
_entry.id   AF-A0A653W4K0-F1
#
_cell.length_a   1.000
_cell.length_b   1.000
_cell.length_c   1.000
_cell.angle_alpha   90.00
_cell.angle_beta   90.00
_cell.angle_gamma   90.00
#
_symmetry.space_group_name_H-M   'P 1'
#
loop_
_entity.id
_entity.type
_entity.pdbx_description
1 polymer ?
#
loop_
_entity_poly.entity_id
_entity_poly.type
_entity_poly.pdbx_seq_one_letter_code
_entity_poly.pdbx_strand_id
1 'polypeptide(L)'
;MQKIQVGFLVSYDYELLKNAIPPVYDASDTIFLAIDKSRKTWNGSDIHIDASFFEWVKEFDIKNKIQIYEDNFFVEGLSTMECEIRERKLLADQMGIGNWLIQLDADEYFFDFKKFTTQLQSYNHFLTSKKHVQICCFKINLYKNVNSGVLYVDLFDKFMVATNIPNYKIGRHGKCRSIYVDAIALHDCLSREREDLIKKLDNWGHNEEIDKESFMQKWDAVNETNYQDFEGFFYLDPMDWKTLKFMNGNSLDEVLNNFKNDSSMKISNWFLMKKNIGQWFKFLFK
;
A
#
# COMPACT_ATOMS: atom_id res chain seq x y z
N MET A 1 -14.99 16.43 13.95
CA MET A 1 -13.99 15.40 13.62
C MET A 1 -13.60 15.56 12.16
N GLN A 2 -12.29 15.61 11.90
CA GLN A 2 -11.63 15.75 10.58
C GLN A 2 -10.19 15.21 10.67
N LYS A 3 -9.99 14.12 11.43
CA LYS A 3 -8.65 13.57 11.69
C LYS A 3 -8.12 12.80 10.48
N ILE A 4 -6.81 12.65 10.43
CA ILE A 4 -6.08 11.76 9.54
C ILE A 4 -5.83 10.45 10.28
N GLN A 5 -6.67 9.44 10.00
CA GLN A 5 -6.55 8.12 10.60
C GLN A 5 -5.88 7.19 9.60
N VAL A 6 -4.81 6.54 10.02
CA VAL A 6 -4.10 5.55 9.18
C VAL A 6 -4.29 4.18 9.79
N GLY A 7 -4.67 3.21 8.96
CA GLY A 7 -4.81 1.82 9.34
C GLY A 7 -3.86 0.95 8.52
N PHE A 8 -3.13 0.07 9.20
CA PHE A 8 -2.33 -0.98 8.60
C PHE A 8 -2.95 -2.34 8.90
N LEU A 9 -2.96 -3.22 7.89
CA LEU A 9 -3.32 -4.62 8.07
C LEU A 9 -2.07 -5.39 8.48
N VAL A 10 -2.03 -5.87 9.72
CA VAL A 10 -0.88 -6.62 10.24
C VAL A 10 -1.08 -8.09 9.93
N SER A 11 -0.32 -8.58 8.97
CA SER A 11 -0.30 -10.00 8.61
C SER A 11 1.13 -10.56 8.69
N TYR A 12 1.45 -11.56 7.87
CA TYR A 12 2.79 -12.17 7.84
C TYR A 12 3.91 -11.19 7.43
N ASP A 13 3.59 -10.07 6.80
CA ASP A 13 4.54 -9.02 6.39
C ASP A 13 4.79 -7.95 7.46
N TYR A 14 4.45 -8.21 8.73
CA TYR A 14 4.46 -7.20 9.80
C TYR A 14 5.82 -6.51 10.01
N GLU A 15 6.94 -7.18 9.73
CA GLU A 15 8.28 -6.58 9.85
C GLU A 15 8.44 -5.36 8.94
N LEU A 16 7.77 -5.34 7.78
CA LEU A 16 7.79 -4.22 6.85
C LEU A 16 7.09 -2.97 7.41
N LEU A 17 6.32 -3.09 8.49
CA LEU A 17 5.75 -1.92 9.17
C LEU A 17 6.82 -1.04 9.83
N LYS A 18 7.99 -1.59 10.14
CA LYS A 18 9.16 -0.80 10.59
C LYS A 18 9.59 0.22 9.53
N ASN A 19 9.27 -0.05 8.27
CA ASN A 19 9.48 0.83 7.12
C ASN A 19 8.25 1.68 6.78
N ALA A 20 7.03 1.13 6.92
CA ALA A 20 5.79 1.81 6.52
C ALA A 20 5.29 2.86 7.52
N ILE A 21 5.51 2.65 8.82
CA ILE A 21 5.02 3.54 9.87
C ILE A 21 5.79 4.87 9.91
N PRO A 22 7.14 4.90 9.86
CA PRO A 22 7.88 6.16 10.02
C PRO A 22 7.47 7.27 9.03
N PRO A 23 7.29 7.00 7.72
CA PRO A 23 6.91 8.05 6.77
C PRO A 23 5.53 8.67 7.03
N VAL A 24 4.64 7.96 7.72
CA VAL A 24 3.28 8.43 8.00
C VAL A 24 3.08 8.98 9.42
N TYR A 25 4.00 8.66 10.35
CA TYR A 25 3.85 8.89 11.78
C TYR A 25 3.51 10.34 12.17
N ASP A 26 4.28 11.29 11.64
CA ASP A 26 4.15 12.68 12.05
C ASP A 26 2.86 13.33 11.54
N ALA A 27 2.43 13.00 10.32
CA ALA A 27 1.25 13.60 9.70
C ALA A 27 -0.05 12.81 9.93
N SER A 28 -0.01 11.75 10.73
CA SER A 28 -1.19 11.00 11.20
C SER A 28 -1.66 11.50 12.56
N ASP A 29 -2.96 11.52 12.82
CA ASP A 29 -3.51 11.77 14.16
C ASP A 29 -3.52 10.49 15.01
N THR A 30 -3.85 9.36 14.41
CA THR A 30 -3.76 8.03 15.04
C THR A 30 -3.43 7.00 13.97
N ILE A 31 -2.64 6.00 14.36
CA ILE A 31 -2.27 4.85 13.54
C ILE A 31 -2.85 3.61 14.20
N PHE A 32 -3.57 2.81 13.44
CA PHE A 32 -4.18 1.57 13.89
C PHE A 32 -3.45 0.40 13.25
N LEU A 33 -3.02 -0.54 14.07
CA LEU A 33 -2.44 -1.81 13.64
C LEU A 33 -3.50 -2.90 13.86
N ALA A 34 -4.16 -3.32 12.79
CA ALA A 34 -5.18 -4.37 12.85
C ALA A 34 -4.51 -5.74 12.88
N ILE A 35 -4.75 -6.53 13.93
CA ILE A 35 -4.22 -7.88 14.07
C ILE A 35 -5.37 -8.86 14.33
N ASP A 36 -5.44 -9.96 13.60
CA ASP A 36 -6.42 -10.99 13.93
C ASP A 36 -6.14 -11.54 15.34
N LYS A 37 -7.18 -11.57 16.18
CA LYS A 37 -7.09 -11.95 17.59
C LYS A 37 -6.60 -13.39 17.79
N SER A 38 -6.84 -14.25 16.81
CA SER A 38 -6.44 -15.66 16.78
C SER A 38 -5.18 -15.86 15.95
N ARG A 39 -4.53 -14.76 15.53
CA ARG A 39 -3.30 -14.74 14.73
C ARG A 39 -3.45 -15.53 13.44
N LYS A 40 -4.59 -15.36 12.77
CA LYS A 40 -4.85 -15.99 11.48
C LYS A 40 -4.66 -15.01 10.32
N THR A 41 -4.11 -15.52 9.21
CA THR A 41 -4.20 -14.84 7.92
C THR A 41 -5.64 -14.93 7.38
N TRP A 42 -5.93 -14.20 6.31
CA TRP A 42 -7.22 -14.29 5.62
C TRP A 42 -7.53 -15.66 5.00
N ASN A 43 -6.54 -16.53 4.81
CA ASN A 43 -6.74 -17.91 4.35
C ASN A 43 -6.76 -18.93 5.50
N GLY A 44 -6.64 -18.50 6.76
CA GLY A 44 -6.71 -19.36 7.94
C GLY A 44 -5.38 -19.93 8.42
N SER A 45 -4.28 -19.62 7.72
CA SER A 45 -2.93 -19.96 8.17
C SER A 45 -2.55 -19.22 9.44
N ASP A 46 -1.72 -19.82 10.28
CA ASP A 46 -1.20 -19.16 11.48
C ASP A 46 -0.17 -18.09 11.11
N ILE A 47 -0.20 -17.00 11.86
CA ILE A 47 0.77 -15.91 11.84
C ILE A 47 1.52 -15.93 13.17
N HIS A 48 2.83 -15.88 13.10
CA HIS A 48 3.66 -15.60 14.25
C HIS A 48 4.14 -14.16 14.18
N ILE A 49 3.89 -13.37 15.23
CA ILE A 49 4.42 -12.01 15.37
C ILE A 49 5.33 -12.04 16.59
N ASP A 50 6.62 -11.78 16.36
CA ASP A 50 7.62 -11.80 17.42
C ASP A 50 7.32 -10.72 18.48
N ALA A 51 7.57 -11.02 19.76
CA ALA A 51 7.36 -10.06 20.85
C ALA A 51 8.16 -8.77 20.67
N SER A 52 9.35 -8.88 20.07
CA SER A 52 10.24 -7.74 19.78
C SER A 52 9.62 -6.72 18.83
N PHE A 53 8.61 -7.10 18.02
CA PHE A 53 7.85 -6.14 17.23
C PHE A 53 7.04 -5.20 18.12
N PHE A 54 6.36 -5.72 19.13
CA PHE A 54 5.55 -4.90 20.04
C PHE A 54 6.44 -4.05 20.95
N GLU A 55 7.61 -4.55 21.33
CA GLU A 55 8.64 -3.76 22.01
C GLU A 55 9.10 -2.58 21.13
N TRP A 56 9.42 -2.86 19.86
CA TRP A 56 9.77 -1.82 18.90
C TRP A 56 8.65 -0.79 18.72
N VAL A 57 7.38 -1.20 18.60
CA VAL A 57 6.23 -0.27 18.50
C VAL A 57 6.18 0.66 19.71
N LYS A 58 6.36 0.11 20.91
CA LYS A 58 6.34 0.88 22.17
C LYS A 58 7.49 1.88 22.26
N GLU A 59 8.68 1.49 21.80
CA GLU A 59 9.86 2.37 21.77
C GLU A 59 9.74 3.47 20.72
N PHE A 60 9.18 3.13 19.55
CA PHE A 60 9.00 4.06 18.44
C PHE A 60 7.89 5.09 18.71
N ASP A 61 6.78 4.68 19.36
CA ASP A 61 5.58 5.51 19.53
C ASP A 61 5.67 6.57 20.65
N ILE A 62 6.64 7.47 20.54
CA ILE A 62 6.90 8.52 21.53
C ILE A 62 5.73 9.51 21.73
N LYS A 63 4.80 9.60 20.77
CA LYS A 63 3.62 10.48 20.80
C LYS A 63 2.32 9.73 21.17
N ASN A 64 2.37 8.43 21.49
CA ASN A 64 1.22 7.59 21.81
C ASN A 64 0.11 7.64 20.74
N LYS A 65 0.51 7.59 19.45
CA LYS A 65 -0.39 7.63 18.30
C LYS A 65 -0.79 6.24 17.80
N ILE A 66 -0.04 5.21 18.15
CA ILE A 66 -0.24 3.85 17.64
C ILE A 66 -1.20 3.09 18.57
N GLN A 67 -2.23 2.49 17.97
CA GLN A 67 -3.22 1.67 18.65
C GLN A 67 -3.22 0.28 18.03
N ILE A 68 -3.08 -0.75 18.87
CA ILE A 68 -3.32 -2.13 18.45
C ILE A 68 -4.82 -2.37 18.47
N TYR A 69 -5.37 -2.82 17.33
CA TYR A 69 -6.76 -3.21 17.20
C TYR A 69 -6.83 -4.71 16.91
N GLU A 70 -7.39 -5.47 17.85
CA GLU A 70 -7.56 -6.91 17.70
C GLU A 70 -9.04 -7.28 17.55
N ASP A 71 -9.37 -8.09 16.54
CA ASP A 71 -10.72 -8.63 16.35
C ASP A 71 -10.68 -9.94 15.54
N ASN A 72 -11.86 -10.50 15.27
CA ASN A 72 -12.07 -11.67 14.42
C ASN A 72 -12.16 -11.24 12.97
N PHE A 73 -11.01 -11.22 12.29
CA PHE A 73 -10.93 -10.88 10.88
C PHE A 73 -11.06 -12.12 10.01
N PHE A 74 -10.38 -13.20 10.37
CA PHE A 74 -10.59 -14.49 9.75
C PHE A 74 -11.91 -15.12 10.22
N VAL A 75 -12.71 -15.60 9.26
CA VAL A 75 -13.93 -16.34 9.53
C VAL A 75 -13.95 -17.56 8.60
N GLU A 76 -14.02 -18.76 9.20
CA GLU A 76 -14.12 -20.00 8.44
C GLU A 76 -15.35 -20.00 7.53
N GLY A 77 -15.18 -20.46 6.30
CA GLY A 77 -16.23 -20.48 5.27
C GLY A 77 -16.33 -19.20 4.42
N LEU A 78 -15.62 -18.12 4.78
CA LEU A 78 -15.42 -16.98 3.88
C LEU A 78 -14.19 -17.19 3.00
N SER A 79 -14.21 -16.60 1.80
CA SER A 79 -13.02 -16.52 0.95
C SER A 79 -11.98 -15.56 1.54
N THR A 80 -10.72 -15.70 1.11
CA THR A 80 -9.62 -14.80 1.47
C THR A 80 -9.95 -13.33 1.22
N MET A 81 -10.53 -13.01 0.06
CA MET A 81 -10.95 -11.65 -0.29
C MET A 81 -12.08 -11.13 0.62
N GLU A 82 -13.01 -11.99 1.03
CA GLU A 82 -14.08 -11.61 1.96
C GLU A 82 -13.55 -11.33 3.38
N CYS A 83 -12.60 -12.13 3.86
CA CYS A 83 -11.86 -11.88 5.11
C CYS A 83 -11.07 -10.57 5.04
N GLU A 84 -10.36 -10.29 3.93
CA GLU A 84 -9.66 -9.02 3.73
C GLU A 84 -10.63 -7.83 3.81
N ILE A 85 -11.73 -7.88 3.04
CA ILE A 85 -12.73 -6.81 3.03
C ILE A 85 -13.34 -6.62 4.42
N ARG A 86 -13.56 -7.72 5.15
CA ARG A 86 -14.08 -7.70 6.52
C ARG A 86 -13.12 -6.97 7.45
N GLU A 87 -11.83 -7.33 7.45
CA GLU A 87 -10.81 -6.64 8.25
C GLU A 87 -10.77 -5.15 7.94
N ARG A 88 -10.69 -4.80 6.66
CA ARG A 88 -10.65 -3.40 6.22
C ARG A 88 -11.87 -2.60 6.71
N LYS A 89 -13.07 -3.20 6.68
CA LYS A 89 -14.29 -2.55 7.18
C LYS A 89 -14.24 -2.34 8.69
N LEU A 90 -13.95 -3.39 9.45
CA LEU A 90 -13.89 -3.33 10.91
C LEU A 90 -12.83 -2.33 11.39
N LEU A 91 -11.65 -2.35 10.78
CA LEU A 91 -10.60 -1.37 11.02
C LEU A 91 -11.08 0.06 10.71
N ALA A 92 -11.75 0.28 9.58
CA ALA A 92 -12.24 1.59 9.22
C ALA A 92 -13.33 2.10 10.17
N ASP A 93 -14.18 1.21 10.69
CA ASP A 93 -15.18 1.54 11.70
C ASP A 93 -14.49 1.96 13.01
N GLN A 94 -13.44 1.24 13.42
CA GLN A 94 -12.63 1.57 14.59
C GLN A 94 -11.87 2.90 14.45
N MET A 95 -11.40 3.23 13.25
CA MET A 95 -10.78 4.52 12.92
C MET A 95 -11.77 5.71 13.06
N GLY A 96 -13.06 5.43 12.99
CA GLY A 96 -14.14 6.39 13.26
C GLY A 96 -14.59 7.18 12.04
N ILE A 97 -15.81 6.87 11.56
CA ILE A 97 -16.49 7.57 10.46
C ILE A 97 -16.63 9.07 10.78
N GLY A 98 -16.38 9.91 9.78
CA GLY A 98 -16.27 11.37 9.92
C GLY A 98 -14.82 11.86 10.02
N ASN A 99 -13.85 10.95 9.97
CA ASN A 99 -12.43 11.22 9.71
C ASN A 99 -12.04 10.75 8.31
N TRP A 100 -10.85 11.12 7.86
CA TRP A 100 -10.26 10.46 6.70
C TRP A 100 -9.71 9.10 7.11
N LEU A 101 -10.17 8.06 6.41
CA LEU A 101 -9.80 6.68 6.67
C LEU A 101 -8.79 6.26 5.60
N ILE A 102 -7.51 6.32 5.94
CA ILE A 102 -6.38 5.92 5.09
C ILE A 102 -6.03 4.48 5.44
N GLN A 103 -6.00 3.57 4.47
CA GLN A 103 -5.58 2.18 4.69
C GLN A 103 -4.44 1.78 3.76
N LEU A 104 -3.42 1.18 4.36
CA LEU A 104 -2.19 0.75 3.72
C LEU A 104 -1.87 -0.69 4.08
N ASP A 105 -1.21 -1.38 3.17
CA ASP A 105 -0.62 -2.69 3.44
C ASP A 105 0.81 -2.48 3.99
N ALA A 106 1.37 -3.50 4.64
CA ALA A 106 2.65 -3.37 5.36
C ALA A 106 3.84 -3.04 4.44
N ASP A 107 3.73 -3.32 3.14
CA ASP A 107 4.73 -3.07 2.11
C ASP A 107 4.47 -1.79 1.30
N GLU A 108 3.66 -0.84 1.81
CA GLU A 108 3.32 0.40 1.11
C GLU A 108 3.86 1.66 1.79
N TYR A 109 4.75 2.39 1.11
CA TYR A 109 5.54 3.48 1.70
C TYR A 109 5.32 4.81 0.98
N PHE A 110 4.75 5.81 1.64
CA PHE A 110 4.70 7.16 1.08
C PHE A 110 6.05 7.86 1.19
N PHE A 111 6.61 8.35 0.09
CA PHE A 111 7.81 9.20 0.17
C PHE A 111 7.48 10.66 0.54
N ASP A 112 6.22 11.11 0.40
CA ASP A 112 5.78 12.43 0.85
C ASP A 112 4.34 12.42 1.41
N PHE A 113 4.17 11.71 2.53
CA PHE A 113 2.86 11.59 3.18
C PHE A 113 2.30 12.93 3.66
N LYS A 114 3.16 13.86 4.09
CA LYS A 114 2.75 15.20 4.54
C LYS A 114 2.09 16.01 3.42
N LYS A 115 2.66 15.98 2.21
CA LYS A 115 2.02 16.60 1.05
C LYS A 115 0.65 15.98 0.77
N PHE A 116 0.56 14.65 0.84
CA PHE A 116 -0.68 13.92 0.65
C PHE A 116 -1.76 14.34 1.67
N THR A 117 -1.46 14.35 2.97
CA THR A 117 -2.45 14.71 3.99
C THR A 117 -2.86 16.18 3.91
N THR A 118 -1.94 17.07 3.55
CA THR A 118 -2.25 18.49 3.29
C THR A 118 -3.24 18.63 2.14
N GLN A 119 -3.03 17.89 1.05
CA GLN A 119 -3.98 17.86 -0.07
C GLN A 119 -5.31 17.23 0.35
N LEU A 120 -5.28 16.17 1.15
CA LEU A 120 -6.46 15.46 1.64
C LEU A 120 -7.37 16.38 2.48
N GLN A 121 -6.77 17.25 3.30
CA GLN A 121 -7.50 18.22 4.12
C GLN A 121 -8.31 19.22 3.28
N SER A 122 -7.89 19.54 2.05
CA SER A 122 -8.68 20.38 1.14
C SER A 122 -10.04 19.75 0.76
N TYR A 123 -10.17 18.44 0.95
CA TYR A 123 -11.38 17.67 0.69
C TYR A 123 -12.26 17.46 1.93
N ASN A 124 -11.95 18.06 3.08
CA ASN A 124 -12.68 17.86 4.35
C ASN A 124 -14.19 18.12 4.27
N HIS A 125 -14.65 18.93 3.30
CA HIS A 125 -16.07 19.14 3.03
C HIS A 125 -16.82 17.83 2.67
N PHE A 126 -16.13 16.77 2.24
CA PHE A 126 -16.75 15.46 2.01
C PHE A 126 -17.03 14.68 3.30
N LEU A 127 -16.31 14.94 4.39
CA LEU A 127 -16.45 14.21 5.65
C LEU A 127 -17.81 14.44 6.33
N THR A 128 -18.45 15.58 6.07
CA THR A 128 -19.80 15.91 6.53
C THR A 128 -20.86 15.69 5.45
N SER A 129 -20.45 15.29 4.24
CA SER A 129 -21.37 15.09 3.12
C SER A 129 -21.90 13.66 3.10
N LYS A 130 -23.09 13.46 2.52
CA LYS A 130 -23.60 12.13 2.17
C LYS A 130 -22.93 11.52 0.93
N LYS A 131 -21.94 12.20 0.32
CA LYS A 131 -21.28 11.74 -0.90
C LYS A 131 -20.12 10.83 -0.53
N HIS A 132 -20.17 9.59 -1.01
CA HIS A 132 -19.11 8.62 -0.79
C HIS A 132 -18.01 8.87 -1.81
N VAL A 133 -16.80 9.15 -1.33
CA VAL A 133 -15.63 9.39 -2.17
C VAL A 133 -14.46 8.52 -1.73
N GLN A 134 -13.64 8.19 -2.71
CA GLN A 134 -12.35 7.53 -2.51
C GLN A 134 -11.24 8.38 -3.10
N ILE A 135 -10.12 8.41 -2.42
CA ILE A 135 -8.94 9.13 -2.85
C ILE A 135 -8.01 8.13 -3.52
N CYS A 136 -7.76 8.38 -4.81
CA CYS A 136 -6.87 7.60 -5.64
C CYS A 136 -5.53 8.34 -5.75
N CYS A 137 -4.53 7.79 -5.11
CA CYS A 137 -3.13 8.10 -5.30
C CYS A 137 -2.58 7.25 -6.46
N PHE A 138 -1.25 7.24 -6.56
CA PHE A 138 -0.51 6.37 -7.45
C PHE A 138 0.51 5.55 -6.65
N LYS A 139 0.99 4.47 -7.24
CA LYS A 139 2.11 3.72 -6.68
C LYS A 139 3.12 3.34 -7.75
N ILE A 140 4.35 3.14 -7.29
CA ILE A 140 5.43 2.53 -8.05
C ILE A 140 5.75 1.20 -7.37
N ASN A 141 5.80 0.13 -8.15
CA ASN A 141 6.17 -1.18 -7.62
C ASN A 141 7.70 -1.32 -7.60
N LEU A 142 8.24 -1.66 -6.44
CA LEU A 142 9.64 -2.02 -6.29
C LEU A 142 9.82 -3.46 -6.76
N TYR A 143 10.85 -3.68 -7.58
CA TYR A 143 11.11 -4.96 -8.22
C TYR A 143 12.19 -5.76 -7.49
N LYS A 144 13.34 -5.14 -7.23
CA LYS A 144 14.49 -5.83 -6.63
C LYS A 144 15.46 -4.85 -5.95
N ASN A 145 15.83 -5.14 -4.71
CA ASN A 145 16.93 -4.47 -4.04
C ASN A 145 18.25 -4.98 -4.64
N VAL A 146 19.14 -4.05 -4.93
CA VAL A 146 20.46 -4.30 -5.52
C VAL A 146 21.52 -3.59 -4.68
N ASN A 147 22.80 -3.89 -4.87
CA ASN A 147 23.86 -3.45 -3.95
C ASN A 147 23.91 -1.94 -3.74
N SER A 148 23.55 -1.16 -4.77
CA SER A 148 23.60 0.29 -4.77
C SER A 148 22.23 0.96 -4.82
N GLY A 149 21.13 0.25 -4.58
CA GLY A 149 19.80 0.85 -4.68
C GLY A 149 18.67 -0.12 -4.92
N VAL A 150 17.66 0.34 -5.66
CA VAL A 150 16.48 -0.44 -5.99
C VAL A 150 16.13 -0.30 -7.47
N LEU A 151 15.75 -1.43 -8.06
CA LEU A 151 15.09 -1.46 -9.36
C LEU A 151 13.58 -1.34 -9.16
N TYR A 152 12.93 -0.49 -9.94
CA TYR A 152 11.49 -0.24 -9.84
C TYR A 152 10.83 -0.20 -11.21
N VAL A 153 9.53 -0.50 -11.25
CA VAL A 153 8.76 -0.52 -12.49
C VAL A 153 8.55 0.90 -13.00
N ASP A 154 8.85 1.16 -14.28
CA ASP A 154 8.65 2.47 -14.92
C ASP A 154 7.18 2.71 -15.31
N LEU A 155 6.28 2.55 -14.34
CA LEU A 155 4.85 2.74 -14.52
C LEU A 155 4.20 3.13 -13.19
N PHE A 156 3.34 4.15 -13.25
CA PHE A 156 2.47 4.50 -12.14
C PHE A 156 1.17 3.71 -12.18
N ASP A 157 0.95 2.90 -11.15
CA ASP A 157 -0.32 2.20 -10.95
C ASP A 157 -1.28 3.02 -10.11
N LYS A 158 -2.58 2.82 -10.32
CA LYS A 158 -3.60 3.43 -9.47
C LYS A 158 -3.54 2.84 -8.08
N PHE A 159 -3.72 3.69 -7.09
CA PHE A 159 -3.61 3.30 -5.70
C PHE A 159 -4.74 3.89 -4.87
N MET A 160 -5.70 3.07 -4.47
CA MET A 160 -6.87 3.52 -3.70
C MET A 160 -6.54 3.48 -2.22
N VAL A 161 -6.40 4.65 -1.61
CA VAL A 161 -5.75 4.78 -0.29
C VAL A 161 -6.70 5.26 0.79
N ALA A 162 -7.50 6.29 0.49
CA ALA A 162 -8.32 6.93 1.51
C ALA A 162 -9.80 6.95 1.14
N THR A 163 -10.67 6.97 2.13
CA THR A 163 -12.10 7.19 1.95
C THR A 163 -12.71 7.95 3.12
N ASN A 164 -13.84 8.60 2.88
CA ASN A 164 -14.68 9.13 3.95
C ASN A 164 -15.69 8.10 4.47
N ILE A 165 -16.01 7.06 3.68
CA ILE A 165 -17.01 6.04 4.03
C ILE A 165 -16.53 4.65 3.55
N PRO A 166 -16.28 3.68 4.45
CA PRO A 166 -15.59 2.42 4.14
C PRO A 166 -16.51 1.35 3.51
N ASN A 167 -17.15 1.67 2.38
CA ASN A 167 -18.01 0.74 1.66
C ASN A 167 -17.23 -0.18 0.70
N TYR A 168 -16.21 -0.87 1.21
CA TYR A 168 -15.31 -1.71 0.42
C TYR A 168 -16.03 -2.89 -0.24
N LYS A 169 -15.68 -3.14 -1.51
CA LYS A 169 -16.25 -4.21 -2.36
C LYS A 169 -15.22 -5.23 -2.84
N ILE A 170 -13.99 -4.80 -3.12
CA ILE A 170 -12.84 -5.64 -3.51
C ILE A 170 -11.59 -4.93 -2.99
N GLY A 171 -10.85 -5.55 -2.07
CA GLY A 171 -9.79 -4.89 -1.31
C GLY A 171 -10.24 -3.52 -0.79
N ARG A 172 -9.49 -2.46 -1.12
CA ARG A 172 -9.82 -1.06 -0.76
C ARG A 172 -10.81 -0.37 -1.71
N HIS A 173 -11.27 -1.01 -2.77
CA HIS A 173 -12.14 -0.37 -3.77
C HIS A 173 -13.62 -0.42 -3.37
N GLY A 174 -14.24 0.75 -3.20
CA GLY A 174 -15.63 0.91 -2.76
C GLY A 174 -16.64 1.11 -3.88
N LYS A 175 -16.19 1.13 -5.15
CA LYS A 175 -17.03 1.39 -6.35
C LYS A 175 -17.80 2.72 -6.29
N CYS A 176 -17.24 3.72 -5.60
CA CYS A 176 -17.75 5.09 -5.55
C CYS A 176 -16.89 6.06 -6.37
N ARG A 177 -17.15 7.37 -6.28
CA ARG A 177 -16.40 8.38 -7.02
C ARG A 177 -14.95 8.42 -6.54
N SER A 178 -14.00 8.25 -7.45
CA SER A 178 -12.58 8.47 -7.16
C SER A 178 -12.19 9.93 -7.37
N ILE A 179 -11.38 10.47 -6.47
CA ILE A 179 -10.68 11.76 -6.60
C ILE A 179 -9.20 11.43 -6.71
N TYR A 180 -8.61 11.72 -7.86
CA TYR A 180 -7.20 11.50 -8.16
C TYR A 180 -6.36 12.67 -7.63
N VAL A 181 -5.27 12.36 -6.94
CA VAL A 181 -4.38 13.34 -6.30
C VAL A 181 -2.92 13.10 -6.68
N ASP A 182 -2.08 14.14 -6.56
CA ASP A 182 -0.64 14.07 -6.86
C ASP A 182 0.14 13.54 -5.64
N ALA A 183 -0.12 12.27 -5.32
CA ALA A 183 0.52 11.55 -4.24
C ALA A 183 0.91 10.16 -4.73
N ILE A 184 2.12 9.75 -4.37
CA ILE A 184 2.71 8.49 -4.80
C ILE A 184 3.24 7.75 -3.58
N ALA A 185 3.03 6.44 -3.55
CA ALA A 185 3.68 5.52 -2.63
C ALA A 185 4.55 4.52 -3.38
N LEU A 186 5.56 3.98 -2.72
CA LEU A 186 6.26 2.78 -3.16
C LEU A 186 5.49 1.56 -2.67
N HIS A 187 5.52 0.48 -3.43
CA HIS A 187 4.92 -0.80 -3.08
C HIS A 187 5.98 -1.88 -3.19
N ASP A 188 6.45 -2.36 -2.04
CA ASP A 188 7.53 -3.32 -1.88
C ASP A 188 7.04 -4.77 -2.01
N CYS A 189 6.50 -5.04 -3.18
CA CYS A 189 5.84 -6.30 -3.46
C CYS A 189 6.84 -7.43 -3.75
N LEU A 190 7.81 -7.17 -4.64
CA LEU A 190 8.78 -8.16 -5.14
C LEU A 190 10.21 -7.90 -4.67
N SER A 191 10.49 -6.73 -4.09
CA SER A 191 11.84 -6.30 -3.74
C SER A 191 12.27 -6.86 -2.37
N ARG A 192 12.32 -8.19 -2.30
CA ARG A 192 12.53 -8.95 -1.07
C ARG A 192 13.73 -9.88 -1.19
N GLU A 193 14.18 -10.42 -0.07
CA GLU A 193 15.11 -11.54 -0.08
C GLU A 193 14.52 -12.71 -0.86
N ARG A 194 15.40 -13.44 -1.54
CA ARG A 194 15.01 -14.46 -2.52
C ARG A 194 14.10 -15.53 -1.91
N GLU A 195 14.43 -16.00 -0.71
CA GLU A 195 13.65 -17.02 0.00
C GLU A 195 12.26 -16.53 0.37
N ASP A 196 12.14 -15.26 0.78
CA ASP A 196 10.86 -14.67 1.15
C ASP A 196 9.99 -14.37 -0.07
N LEU A 197 10.61 -13.99 -1.18
CA LEU A 197 9.93 -13.86 -2.45
C LEU A 197 9.35 -15.22 -2.91
N ILE A 198 10.12 -16.30 -2.81
CA ILE A 198 9.64 -17.65 -3.13
C ILE A 198 8.45 -18.03 -2.24
N LYS A 199 8.56 -17.86 -0.92
CA LYS A 199 7.44 -18.11 0.01
C LYS A 199 6.20 -17.29 -0.36
N LYS A 200 6.39 -16.03 -0.75
CA LYS A 200 5.29 -15.14 -1.15
C LYS A 200 4.61 -15.64 -2.43
N LEU A 201 5.38 -16.02 -3.44
CA LEU A 201 4.87 -16.59 -4.69
C LEU A 201 4.11 -17.90 -4.45
N ASP A 202 4.55 -18.72 -3.50
CA ASP A 202 3.88 -19.97 -3.13
C ASP A 202 2.53 -19.75 -2.42
N ASN A 203 2.41 -18.66 -1.66
CA ASN A 203 1.22 -18.32 -0.86
C ASN A 203 0.20 -17.45 -1.61
N TRP A 204 0.52 -16.98 -2.81
CA TRP A 204 -0.40 -16.15 -3.60
C TRP A 204 -1.55 -16.94 -4.22
N GLY A 205 -2.72 -16.31 -4.32
CA GLY A 205 -3.94 -16.93 -4.85
C GLY A 205 -3.90 -17.33 -6.33
N HIS A 206 -2.80 -17.06 -7.03
CA HIS A 206 -2.54 -17.41 -8.44
C HIS A 206 -1.27 -18.26 -8.61
N ASN A 207 -0.78 -18.91 -7.55
CA ASN A 207 0.48 -19.67 -7.56
C ASN A 207 0.57 -20.77 -8.64
N GLU A 208 -0.56 -21.34 -9.09
CA GLU A 208 -0.62 -22.34 -10.16
C GLU A 208 -0.45 -21.77 -11.58
N GLU A 209 -0.63 -20.45 -11.76
CA GLU A 209 -0.57 -19.77 -13.06
C GLU A 209 0.83 -19.20 -13.36
N ILE A 210 1.76 -19.29 -12.39
CA ILE A 210 3.08 -18.64 -12.45
C ILE A 210 4.15 -19.66 -12.86
N ASP A 211 4.89 -19.38 -13.93
CA ASP A 211 6.17 -20.05 -14.20
C ASP A 211 7.23 -19.51 -13.23
N LYS A 212 7.22 -20.06 -12.01
CA LYS A 212 8.10 -19.62 -10.91
C LYS A 212 9.57 -19.79 -11.27
N GLU A 213 9.92 -20.86 -12.00
CA GLU A 213 11.30 -21.11 -12.37
C GLU A 213 11.80 -20.05 -13.35
N SER A 214 11.06 -19.80 -14.44
CA SER A 214 11.43 -18.76 -15.40
C SER A 214 11.44 -17.36 -14.77
N PHE A 215 10.46 -17.06 -13.92
CA PHE A 215 10.40 -15.78 -13.22
C PHE A 215 11.61 -15.59 -12.30
N MET A 216 11.93 -16.57 -11.45
CA MET A 216 13.05 -16.47 -10.52
C MET A 216 14.41 -16.45 -11.23
N GLN A 217 14.58 -17.20 -12.34
CA GLN A 217 15.80 -17.11 -13.16
C GLN A 217 16.03 -15.70 -13.69
N LYS A 218 14.98 -15.03 -14.19
CA LYS A 218 15.07 -13.64 -14.62
C LYS A 218 15.34 -12.71 -13.44
N TRP A 219 14.60 -12.87 -12.35
CA TRP A 219 14.76 -12.04 -11.16
C TRP A 219 16.19 -12.15 -10.60
N ASP A 220 16.77 -13.36 -10.55
CA ASP A 220 18.15 -13.61 -10.12
C ASP A 220 19.17 -12.91 -11.04
N ALA A 221 18.97 -12.96 -12.37
CA ALA A 221 19.91 -12.42 -13.36
C ALA A 221 19.95 -10.89 -13.46
N VAL A 222 18.84 -10.21 -13.14
CA VAL A 222 18.69 -8.76 -13.29
C VAL A 222 19.37 -8.02 -12.12
N ASN A 223 20.12 -6.96 -12.45
CA ASN A 223 20.86 -6.11 -11.51
C ASN A 223 20.98 -4.66 -12.02
N GLU A 224 21.64 -3.79 -11.25
CA GLU A 224 21.79 -2.35 -11.55
C GLU A 224 22.51 -2.04 -12.86
N THR A 225 23.28 -2.98 -13.42
CA THR A 225 24.09 -2.77 -14.63
C THR A 225 23.44 -3.30 -15.91
N ASN A 226 22.50 -4.24 -15.81
CA ASN A 226 21.93 -4.94 -16.97
C ASN A 226 20.41 -4.86 -17.07
N TYR A 227 19.70 -4.22 -16.13
CA TYR A 227 18.23 -4.21 -16.12
C TYR A 227 17.58 -3.67 -17.40
N GLN A 228 18.28 -2.80 -18.15
CA GLN A 228 17.80 -2.22 -19.40
C GLN A 228 17.82 -3.22 -20.57
N ASP A 229 18.56 -4.33 -20.45
CA ASP A 229 18.65 -5.38 -21.47
C ASP A 229 17.47 -6.38 -21.39
N PHE A 230 16.62 -6.24 -20.37
CA PHE A 230 15.48 -7.11 -20.12
C PHE A 230 14.17 -6.35 -20.30
N GLU A 231 13.15 -7.07 -20.75
CA GLU A 231 11.76 -6.63 -20.72
C GLU A 231 10.88 -7.70 -20.07
N GLY A 232 9.72 -7.25 -19.62
CA GLY A 232 8.64 -8.09 -19.15
C GLY A 232 8.88 -8.68 -17.76
N PHE A 233 8.64 -7.89 -16.72
CA PHE A 233 9.06 -8.17 -15.34
C PHE A 233 7.92 -8.63 -14.43
N PHE A 234 6.68 -8.65 -14.93
CA PHE A 234 5.55 -9.12 -14.14
C PHE A 234 5.38 -10.63 -14.28
N TYR A 235 4.94 -11.28 -13.19
CA TYR A 235 4.91 -12.74 -13.05
C TYR A 235 3.66 -13.40 -13.66
N LEU A 236 2.59 -12.64 -13.93
CA LEU A 236 1.37 -13.14 -14.60
C LEU A 236 1.35 -12.75 -16.08
N ASP A 237 1.32 -11.45 -16.36
CA ASP A 237 1.43 -10.90 -17.71
C ASP A 237 2.71 -10.05 -17.80
N PRO A 238 3.80 -10.58 -18.38
CA PRO A 238 5.08 -9.90 -18.43
C PRO A 238 5.00 -8.44 -18.87
N MET A 239 4.10 -8.11 -19.81
CA MET A 239 4.02 -6.77 -20.40
C MET A 239 3.33 -5.74 -19.51
N ASP A 240 2.66 -6.15 -18.43
CA ASP A 240 2.13 -5.21 -17.43
C ASP A 240 3.26 -4.39 -16.80
N TRP A 241 4.41 -5.03 -16.51
CA TRP A 241 5.63 -4.37 -16.05
C TRP A 241 6.71 -4.48 -17.11
N LYS A 242 6.56 -3.70 -18.19
CA LYS A 242 7.43 -3.81 -19.36
C LYS A 242 8.90 -3.52 -19.08
N THR A 243 9.18 -2.40 -18.39
CA THR A 243 10.54 -1.88 -18.18
C THR A 243 10.79 -1.49 -16.73
N LEU A 244 12.05 -1.57 -16.33
CA LEU A 244 12.51 -1.09 -15.02
C LEU A 244 13.33 0.20 -15.15
N LYS A 245 13.44 0.92 -14.04
CA LYS A 245 14.39 2.00 -13.79
C LYS A 245 15.16 1.72 -12.51
N PHE A 246 16.28 2.41 -12.34
CA PHE A 246 17.13 2.31 -11.17
C PHE A 246 17.06 3.58 -10.31
N MET A 247 16.92 3.41 -9.00
CA MET A 247 17.06 4.46 -8.00
C MET A 247 18.20 4.10 -7.07
N ASN A 248 19.23 4.94 -7.01
CA ASN A 248 20.37 4.76 -6.10
C ASN A 248 19.93 5.00 -4.64
N GLY A 249 20.50 4.24 -3.71
CA GLY A 249 20.38 4.48 -2.27
C GLY A 249 20.83 3.28 -1.46
N ASN A 250 21.55 3.50 -0.37
CA ASN A 250 22.10 2.44 0.48
C ASN A 250 21.18 2.08 1.66
N SER A 251 20.05 2.78 1.77
CA SER A 251 19.01 2.54 2.78
C SER A 251 17.65 2.93 2.21
N LEU A 252 16.58 2.39 2.80
CA LEU A 252 15.22 2.77 2.43
C LEU A 252 14.98 4.28 2.59
N ASP A 253 15.52 4.89 3.66
CA ASP A 253 15.40 6.33 3.88
C ASP A 253 16.07 7.14 2.77
N GLU A 254 17.26 6.71 2.31
CA GLU A 254 17.93 7.34 1.18
C GLU A 254 17.11 7.18 -0.10
N VAL A 255 16.61 5.98 -0.37
CA VAL A 255 15.74 5.68 -1.53
C VAL A 255 14.47 6.54 -1.51
N LEU A 256 13.75 6.60 -0.39
CA LEU A 256 12.54 7.42 -0.23
C LEU A 256 12.83 8.91 -0.46
N ASN A 257 13.94 9.41 0.09
CA ASN A 257 14.36 10.79 -0.13
C ASN A 257 14.72 11.06 -1.60
N ASN A 258 15.36 10.11 -2.28
CA ASN A 258 15.69 10.24 -3.69
C ASN A 258 14.44 10.24 -4.57
N PHE A 259 13.47 9.35 -4.32
CA PHE A 259 12.15 9.39 -4.98
C PHE A 259 11.42 10.71 -4.75
N LYS A 260 11.44 11.24 -3.51
CA LYS A 260 10.81 12.52 -3.18
C LYS A 260 11.42 13.70 -3.95
N ASN A 261 12.73 13.67 -4.18
CA ASN A 261 13.47 14.75 -4.84
C ASN A 261 13.52 14.60 -6.37
N ASP A 262 13.16 13.44 -6.91
CA ASP A 262 13.13 13.19 -8.35
C ASP A 262 11.96 13.95 -9.01
N SER A 263 12.31 14.82 -9.96
CA SER A 263 11.33 15.61 -10.71
C SER A 263 10.35 14.79 -11.55
N SER A 264 10.72 13.54 -11.91
CA SER A 264 9.88 12.61 -12.65
C SER A 264 8.82 11.93 -11.77
N MET A 265 8.97 11.99 -10.44
CA MET A 265 8.04 11.43 -9.45
C MET A 265 6.87 12.38 -9.17
N LYS A 266 6.22 12.81 -10.24
CA LYS A 266 5.09 13.75 -10.20
C LYS A 266 4.05 13.37 -11.23
N ILE A 267 2.78 13.47 -10.84
CA ILE A 267 1.68 13.23 -11.75
C ILE A 267 1.29 14.54 -12.42
N SER A 268 1.20 14.54 -13.75
CA SER A 268 0.82 15.73 -14.51
C SER A 268 -0.53 16.30 -14.05
N ASN A 269 -0.56 17.61 -13.76
CA ASN A 269 -1.79 18.33 -13.41
C ASN A 269 -2.88 18.18 -14.48
N TRP A 270 -2.50 18.18 -15.75
CA TRP A 270 -3.45 17.98 -16.86
C TRP A 270 -4.07 16.58 -16.82
N PHE A 271 -3.26 15.55 -16.52
CA PHE A 271 -3.73 14.18 -16.39
C PHE A 271 -4.72 14.05 -15.21
N LEU A 272 -4.36 14.61 -14.04
CA LEU A 272 -5.22 14.61 -12.86
C LEU A 272 -6.55 15.33 -13.13
N MET A 273 -6.49 16.52 -13.76
CA MET A 273 -7.68 17.27 -14.15
C MET A 273 -8.59 16.44 -15.06
N LYS A 274 -8.04 15.82 -16.12
CA LYS A 274 -8.81 14.97 -17.04
C LYS A 274 -9.45 13.78 -16.32
N LYS A 275 -8.71 13.10 -15.45
CA LYS A 275 -9.24 11.96 -14.66
C LYS A 275 -10.35 12.40 -13.71
N ASN A 276 -10.16 13.51 -12.99
CA ASN A 276 -11.13 14.02 -12.03
C ASN A 276 -12.41 14.56 -12.68
N ILE A 277 -12.30 15.22 -13.83
CA ILE A 277 -13.45 15.63 -14.65
C ILE A 277 -14.23 14.38 -15.10
N GLY A 278 -13.53 13.36 -15.61
CA GLY A 278 -14.17 12.10 -16.02
C GLY A 278 -14.90 11.39 -14.88
N GLN A 279 -14.30 11.33 -13.69
CA GLN A 279 -14.95 10.78 -12.50
C GLN A 279 -16.15 11.60 -12.06
N TRP A 280 -16.06 12.93 -12.10
CA TRP A 280 -17.17 13.80 -11.78
C TRP A 280 -18.36 13.56 -12.71
N PHE A 281 -18.15 13.53 -14.03
CA PHE A 281 -19.20 13.23 -15.00
C PHE A 281 -19.83 11.85 -14.79
N LYS A 282 -19.00 10.81 -14.54
CA LYS A 282 -19.48 9.44 -14.29
C LYS A 282 -20.44 9.33 -13.09
N PHE A 283 -20.30 10.23 -12.12
CA PHE A 283 -21.09 10.26 -10.89
C PHE A 283 -21.96 11.52 -10.76
N LEU A 284 -22.20 12.24 -11.86
CA LEU A 284 -23.05 13.43 -11.84
C LEU A 284 -24.53 13.06 -11.68
N PHE A 285 -24.92 11.89 -12.19
CA PHE A 285 -26.29 11.38 -12.23
C PHE A 285 -26.51 10.11 -11.39
N LYS A 286 -25.54 9.74 -10.56
CA LYS A 286 -25.61 8.61 -9.63
C LYS A 286 -25.62 9.13 -8.21
#